data_AF-A0A4R0QNY9-F1
#
_entry.id   AF-A0A4R0QNY9-F1
#
_cell.length_a   1.000
_cell.length_b   1.000
_cell.length_c   1.000
_cell.angle_alpha   90.00
_cell.angle_beta   90.00
_cell.angle_gamma   90.00
#
_symmetry.space_group_name_H-M   'P 1'
#
loop_
_entity.id
_entity.type
_entity.pdbx_description
1 polymer ?
#
loop_
_entity_poly.entity_id
_entity_poly.type
_entity_poly.pdbx_seq_one_letter_code
_entity_poly.pdbx_strand_id
1 'polypeptide(L)' 'MKKKFFILVCFIFGMSNFTLFAQEVFADVPIYRLYNRNNGEHLYTTSENEKNVLYSQHGWGYEGIS' A
#
# COMPACT_ATOMS: atom_id res chain seq x y z
N MET A 1 9.30 -56.21 -3.45
CA MET A 1 9.50 -56.42 -4.91
C MET A 1 9.55 -55.03 -5.56
N LYS A 2 10.71 -54.36 -5.59
CA LYS A 2 11.62 -54.26 -6.75
C LYS A 2 10.87 -54.02 -8.08
N LYS A 3 10.91 -52.78 -8.56
CA LYS A 3 10.69 -52.26 -9.94
C LYS A 3 10.09 -50.85 -9.76
N LYS A 4 10.73 -49.70 -10.01
CA LYS A 4 11.86 -49.34 -10.88
C LYS A 4 12.49 -48.07 -10.31
N PHE A 5 13.64 -48.21 -9.66
CA PHE A 5 14.56 -47.13 -9.35
C PHE A 5 15.53 -47.04 -10.53
N PHE A 6 15.14 -46.44 -11.67
CA PHE A 6 16.07 -46.06 -12.76
C PHE A 6 15.35 -45.36 -13.93
N ILE A 7 15.11 -44.06 -13.84
CA ILE A 7 15.21 -43.08 -14.95
C ILE A 7 15.61 -41.77 -14.24
N LEU A 8 16.82 -41.69 -13.67
CA LEU A 8 17.98 -41.05 -14.30
C LEU A 8 17.61 -39.77 -15.08
N VAL A 9 17.75 -38.64 -14.38
CA VAL A 9 18.44 -37.43 -14.87
C VAL A 9 18.10 -37.02 -16.31
N CYS A 10 16.94 -36.38 -16.52
CA CYS A 10 16.66 -35.61 -17.74
C CYS A 10 15.63 -34.47 -17.59
N PHE A 11 15.22 -34.08 -16.38
CA PHE A 11 14.33 -32.92 -16.17
C PHE A 11 15.07 -31.69 -15.61
N ILE A 12 16.32 -31.52 -16.02
CA ILE A 12 17.10 -30.27 -15.83
C ILE A 12 16.97 -29.36 -17.07
N PHE A 13 15.81 -29.36 -17.72
CA PHE A 13 15.44 -28.42 -18.79
C PHE A 13 13.93 -28.14 -18.71
N GLY A 14 13.59 -27.23 -17.81
CA GLY A 14 12.22 -26.76 -17.60
C GLY A 14 12.18 -25.70 -16.51
N MET A 15 13.27 -24.95 -16.36
CA MET A 15 13.27 -23.78 -15.50
C MET A 15 12.23 -22.79 -16.01
N SER A 16 11.67 -22.06 -15.06
CA SER A 16 11.03 -20.77 -15.25
C SER A 16 9.76 -20.75 -16.09
N ASN A 17 8.68 -21.31 -15.56
CA ASN A 17 7.49 -20.47 -15.45
C ASN A 17 7.29 -20.22 -13.96
N PHE A 18 8.19 -19.37 -13.46
CA PHE A 18 8.08 -18.72 -12.17
C PHE A 18 6.65 -18.17 -12.11
N THR A 19 5.89 -18.69 -11.15
CA THR A 19 4.49 -18.38 -10.94
C THR A 19 4.24 -16.90 -11.16
N LEU A 20 3.40 -16.57 -12.17
CA LEU A 20 2.80 -15.27 -12.37
C LEU A 20 1.93 -14.98 -11.15
N PHE A 21 2.53 -14.50 -10.07
CA PHE A 21 1.83 -13.77 -9.03
C PHE A 21 2.23 -12.31 -9.20
N ALA A 22 1.34 -11.53 -9.80
CA ALA A 22 1.42 -10.09 -9.66
C ALA A 22 1.20 -9.80 -8.16
N GLN A 23 2.23 -9.33 -7.48
CA GLN A 23 2.11 -8.81 -6.12
C GLN A 23 1.39 -7.47 -6.26
N GLU A 24 0.11 -7.42 -5.88
CA GLU A 24 -0.60 -6.16 -5.69
C GLU A 24 0.13 -5.39 -4.57
N VAL A 25 0.89 -4.36 -4.93
CA VAL A 25 1.46 -3.40 -3.98
C VAL A 25 0.41 -2.33 -3.72
N PHE A 26 -0.44 -2.58 -2.73
CA PHE A 26 -1.30 -1.54 -2.17
C PHE A 26 -0.41 -0.59 -1.36
N ALA A 27 -0.25 0.64 -1.85
CA ALA A 27 0.33 1.71 -1.05
C ALA A 27 -0.77 2.27 -0.15
N ASP A 28 -0.50 2.35 1.15
CA ASP A 28 -1.40 3.03 2.09
C ASP A 28 -1.46 4.52 1.70
N VAL A 29 -2.65 5.01 1.36
CA VAL A 29 -2.87 6.42 1.07
C VAL A 29 -3.11 7.13 2.41
N PRO A 30 -2.25 8.09 2.82
CA PRO A 30 -2.40 8.76 4.10
C PRO A 30 -3.68 9.60 4.12
N ILE A 31 -4.45 9.49 5.20
CA ILE A 31 -5.61 10.36 5.44
C ILE A 31 -5.21 11.39 6.49
N TYR A 32 -5.11 12.65 6.10
CA TYR A 32 -4.82 13.76 6.99
C TYR A 32 -6.10 14.20 7.71
N ARG A 33 -6.02 14.30 9.04
CA ARG A 33 -7.08 14.85 9.87
C ARG A 33 -6.75 16.29 10.27
N LEU A 34 -7.68 17.20 10.02
CA LEU A 34 -7.58 18.60 10.42
C LEU A 34 -8.78 19.01 11.26
N TYR A 35 -8.54 19.84 12.27
CA TYR A 35 -9.55 20.40 13.15
C TYR A 35 -9.76 21.89 12.88
N ASN A 36 -11.02 22.30 12.70
CA ASN A 36 -11.40 23.71 12.56
C ASN A 36 -11.85 24.28 13.91
N ARG A 37 -11.05 25.17 14.49
CA ARG A 37 -11.38 25.80 15.77
C ARG A 37 -12.60 26.73 15.71
N ASN A 38 -12.96 27.24 14.53
CA ASN A 38 -14.05 28.22 14.40
C ASN A 38 -15.43 27.58 14.55
N ASN A 39 -15.59 26.33 14.09
CA ASN A 39 -16.88 25.62 14.11
C ASN A 39 -16.82 24.24 14.78
N GLY A 40 -15.64 23.76 15.17
CA GLY A 40 -15.45 22.47 15.83
C GLY A 40 -15.45 21.26 14.89
N GLU A 41 -15.46 21.48 13.58
CA GLU A 41 -15.51 20.40 12.59
C GLU A 41 -14.15 19.75 12.36
N HIS A 42 -14.19 18.51 11.89
CA HIS A 42 -13.02 17.78 11.41
C HIS A 42 -13.13 17.54 9.91
N LEU A 43 -12.01 17.70 9.21
CA LEU A 43 -11.87 17.37 7.80
C LEU A 43 -10.85 16.24 7.65
N TYR A 44 -11.20 15.26 6.81
CA TYR A 44 -10.35 14.13 6.44
C TYR A 44 -10.05 14.23 4.95
N THR A 45 -8.78 14.31 4.60
CA THR A 45 -8.35 14.45 3.21
C THR A 45 -7.11 13.62 2.92
N THR A 46 -7.03 13.05 1.72
CA THR A 46 -5.81 12.44 1.20
C THR A 46 -4.96 13.45 0.41
N SER A 47 -5.47 14.66 0.19
CA SER A 47 -4.78 15.72 -0.53
C SER A 47 -3.81 16.46 0.38
N GLU A 48 -2.52 16.27 0.16
CA GLU A 48 -1.49 17.01 0.88
C GLU A 48 -1.60 18.53 0.65
N ASN A 49 -1.99 18.95 -0.57
CA ASN A 49 -2.18 20.37 -0.88
C ASN A 49 -3.33 20.98 -0.06
N GLU A 50 -4.47 20.28 0.05
CA GLU A 50 -5.60 20.74 0.84
C GLU A 50 -5.23 20.88 2.32
N LYS A 51 -4.59 19.84 2.89
CA LYS A 51 -4.02 19.88 4.24
C LYS A 51 -3.12 21.12 4.43
N ASN A 52 -2.19 21.36 3.49
CA ASN A 52 -1.23 22.46 3.60
C ASN A 52 -1.90 23.83 3.52
N VAL A 53 -2.85 24.02 2.60
CA VAL A 53 -3.58 25.29 2.44
C VAL A 53 -4.45 25.57 3.66
N LEU A 54 -5.15 24.57 4.19
CA LEU A 54 -5.99 24.73 5.37
C LEU A 54 -5.17 25.03 6.62
N TYR A 55 -4.05 24.33 6.80
CA TYR A 55 -3.13 24.53 7.92
C TYR A 55 -2.42 25.90 7.85
N SER A 56 -1.83 26.25 6.70
CA SER A 56 -0.97 27.43 6.59
C SER A 56 -1.72 28.75 6.35
N GLN A 57 -2.89 28.71 5.71
CA GLN A 57 -3.60 29.92 5.29
C GLN A 57 -4.95 30.10 5.98
N HIS A 58 -5.61 29.01 6.38
CA HIS A 58 -6.98 29.06 6.92
C HIS A 58 -7.05 28.77 8.42
N GLY A 59 -5.90 28.53 9.08
CA GLY A 59 -5.81 28.37 10.53
C GLY A 59 -6.39 27.07 11.08
N TRP A 60 -6.54 26.04 10.24
CA TRP A 60 -6.93 24.71 10.71
C TRP A 60 -5.78 24.06 11.49
N GLY A 61 -6.08 23.32 12.55
CA GLY A 61 -5.10 22.55 13.30
C GLY A 61 -4.85 21.20 12.66
N TYR A 62 -3.59 20.87 12.36
CA TYR A 62 -3.24 19.52 11.88
C TYR A 62 -3.14 18.53 13.05
N GLU A 63 -3.91 17.45 13.00
CA GLU A 63 -4.00 16.47 14.09
C GLU A 63 -3.25 15.16 13.79
N GLY A 64 -2.79 14.95 12.56
CA GLY A 64 -2.01 13.78 12.16
C GLY A 64 -2.61 12.98 11.01
N ILE A 65 -2.03 11.81 10.77
CA ILE A 65 -2.50 10.81 9.81
C ILE A 65 -3.41 9.83 10.57
N SER A 66 -4.59 9.52 10.02
CA SER A 66 -5.54 8.52 10.56
C SER A 66 -5.41 7.17 9.88
#